data_AF-Q16V28-F1
#
_entry.id   AF-Q16V28-F1
#
_cell.length_a   1.000
_cell.length_b   1.000
_cell.length_c   1.000
_cell.angle_alpha   90.00
_cell.angle_beta   90.00
_cell.angle_gamma   90.00
#
_symmetry.space_group_name_H-M   'P 1'
#
loop_
_entity.id
_entity.type
_entity.pdbx_description
1 polymer ?
#
loop_
_entity_poly.entity_id
_entity_poly.type
_entity_poly.pdbx_seq_one_letter_code
_entity_poly.pdbx_strand_id
1 'polypeptide(L)'
;MWRRGSSFFAGFVHRTTGAGNRHLVEFCAGRMNLVNKMVHPENRKGLVYVYQAENGLIHICWKNRTTGNVEDDLIVFPDDGQFKKIENVNNGRVFLLKFKSSSRRLFFWMQEPKTDKDEEWCRRINELINNSPSSNNLGERSRRGGNGSDNGDLQYIM
;
A
#
# COMPACT_ATOMS: atom_id res chain seq x y z
N MET A 1 -4.67 -44.97 -32.73
CA MET A 1 -5.90 -44.17 -32.59
C MET A 1 -5.55 -42.86 -31.88
N TRP A 2 -5.42 -41.77 -32.62
CA TRP A 2 -5.15 -40.42 -32.11
C TRP A 2 -6.35 -39.51 -32.42
N ARG A 3 -6.93 -38.86 -31.40
CA ARG A 3 -7.69 -37.58 -31.46
C ARG A 3 -7.65 -36.97 -30.05
N ARG A 4 -6.84 -35.93 -29.81
CA ARG A 4 -7.18 -34.48 -29.74
C ARG A 4 -8.42 -34.15 -28.91
N GLY A 5 -8.21 -33.32 -27.88
CA GLY A 5 -9.24 -32.64 -27.10
C GLY A 5 -8.59 -31.64 -26.16
N SER A 6 -8.26 -30.46 -26.69
CA SER A 6 -7.70 -29.31 -25.98
C SER A 6 -8.76 -28.62 -25.12
N SER A 7 -8.42 -28.24 -23.89
CA SER A 7 -8.99 -27.06 -23.24
C SER A 7 -7.87 -26.32 -22.53
N PHE A 8 -7.38 -25.30 -23.22
CA PHE A 8 -6.56 -24.23 -22.68
C PHE A 8 -7.46 -23.38 -21.78
N PHE A 9 -7.23 -23.40 -20.48
CA PHE A 9 -7.49 -22.21 -19.67
C PHE A 9 -6.17 -21.48 -19.54
N ALA A 10 -5.95 -20.55 -20.47
CA ALA A 10 -4.98 -19.47 -20.31
C ALA A 10 -5.52 -18.53 -19.23
N GLY A 11 -5.38 -18.92 -17.96
CA GLY A 11 -5.41 -17.96 -16.86
C GLY A 11 -4.15 -17.10 -17.00
N PHE A 12 -4.33 -15.81 -17.19
CA PHE A 12 -3.26 -14.82 -17.21
C PHE A 12 -2.32 -15.03 -16.01
N VAL A 13 -1.19 -15.69 -16.23
CA VAL A 13 -0.05 -15.58 -15.33
C VAL A 13 0.56 -14.23 -15.69
N HIS A 14 0.26 -13.21 -14.91
CA HIS A 14 1.02 -11.97 -14.97
C HIS A 14 2.43 -12.27 -14.42
N ARG A 15 3.30 -12.81 -15.26
CA ARG A 15 4.74 -12.78 -15.03
C ARG A 15 5.20 -11.37 -15.39
N THR A 16 5.34 -10.51 -14.40
CA THR A 16 6.19 -9.33 -14.52
C THR A 16 7.64 -9.76 -14.39
N THR A 17 8.19 -10.31 -15.46
CA THR A 17 9.64 -10.33 -15.67
C THR A 17 9.98 -9.16 -16.57
N GLY A 18 10.42 -8.02 -16.01
CA GLY A 18 10.80 -6.88 -16.85
C GLY A 18 11.02 -5.49 -16.26
N ALA A 19 11.04 -5.30 -14.94
CA ALA A 19 11.63 -4.13 -14.28
C ALA A 19 11.88 -4.55 -12.83
N GLY A 20 13.08 -4.31 -12.29
CA GLY A 20 13.51 -4.91 -11.02
C GLY A 20 12.44 -4.78 -9.93
N ASN A 21 12.17 -5.89 -9.21
CA ASN A 21 11.32 -5.88 -8.02
C ASN A 21 11.89 -4.90 -7.00
N ARG A 22 11.48 -3.63 -7.09
CA ARG A 22 11.80 -2.61 -6.09
C ARG A 22 10.59 -2.49 -5.18
N HIS A 23 10.46 -3.47 -4.30
CA HIS A 23 9.65 -3.27 -3.12
C HIS A 23 10.19 -2.02 -2.40
N LEU A 24 9.33 -1.00 -2.27
CA LEU A 24 9.66 0.25 -1.61
C LEU A 24 9.69 0.08 -0.08
N VAL A 25 8.91 -0.89 0.39
CA VAL A 25 8.86 -1.42 1.77
C VAL A 25 8.55 -2.90 1.67
N GLU A 26 9.17 -3.71 2.51
CA GLU A 26 8.77 -5.10 2.73
C GLU A 26 9.11 -5.55 4.16
N PHE A 27 8.28 -6.43 4.72
CA PHE A 27 8.52 -7.07 6.01
C PHE A 27 7.67 -8.33 6.18
N CYS A 28 8.15 -9.26 7.01
CA CYS A 28 7.42 -10.48 7.32
C CYS A 28 6.21 -10.19 8.22
N ALA A 29 5.01 -10.52 7.74
CA ALA A 29 3.77 -10.38 8.50
C ALA A 29 2.71 -11.37 8.03
N GLY A 30 1.99 -11.98 8.97
CA GLY A 30 0.82 -12.80 8.67
C GLY A 30 -0.46 -11.96 8.66
N ARG A 31 -1.53 -12.49 8.06
CA ARG A 31 -2.86 -11.87 8.12
C ARG A 31 -3.57 -12.24 9.42
N MET A 32 -4.63 -11.49 9.74
CA MET A 32 -5.57 -11.87 10.77
C MET A 32 -7.00 -11.72 10.25
N ASN A 33 -7.88 -12.63 10.68
CA ASN A 33 -9.28 -12.66 10.28
C ASN A 33 -10.17 -12.16 11.41
N LEU A 34 -11.16 -11.33 11.07
CA LEU A 34 -12.20 -10.90 12.01
C LEU A 34 -13.32 -11.94 12.03
N VAL A 35 -13.50 -12.61 13.17
CA VAL A 35 -14.58 -13.59 13.41
C VAL A 35 -15.32 -13.15 14.66
N ASN A 36 -16.64 -12.95 14.57
CA ASN A 36 -17.48 -12.59 15.72
C ASN A 36 -16.94 -11.40 16.54
N LYS A 37 -16.46 -10.34 15.86
CA LYS A 37 -15.84 -9.14 16.45
C LYS A 37 -14.48 -9.38 17.13
N MET A 38 -13.93 -10.58 17.06
CA MET A 38 -12.57 -10.91 17.54
C MET A 38 -11.62 -11.12 16.36
N VAL A 39 -10.37 -10.68 16.51
CA VAL A 39 -9.34 -10.79 15.47
C VAL A 39 -8.43 -11.98 15.77
N HIS A 40 -8.35 -12.93 14.84
CA HIS A 40 -7.59 -14.17 15.00
C HIS A 40 -6.43 -14.24 14.01
N PRO A 41 -5.20 -14.50 14.46
CA PRO A 41 -4.05 -14.62 13.57
C PRO A 41 -4.18 -15.83 12.65
N GLU A 42 -3.81 -15.64 11.39
CA GLU A 42 -3.60 -16.73 10.45
C GLU A 42 -2.18 -17.30 10.62
N ASN A 43 -2.06 -18.64 10.69
CA ASN A 43 -0.78 -19.33 10.93
C ASN A 43 0.21 -19.26 9.76
N ARG A 44 -0.20 -18.73 8.61
CA ARG A 44 0.62 -18.70 7.39
C ARG A 44 1.74 -17.67 7.49
N LYS A 45 2.92 -18.04 6.98
CA LYS A 45 4.06 -17.12 6.84
C LYS A 45 3.80 -16.19 5.67
N GLY A 46 3.78 -14.90 5.93
CA GLY A 46 3.47 -13.89 4.93
C GLY A 46 4.56 -12.84 4.76
N LEU A 47 4.56 -12.20 3.61
CA LEU A 47 5.36 -11.02 3.31
C LEU A 47 4.39 -9.92 2.89
N VAL A 48 4.38 -8.82 3.64
CA VAL A 48 3.77 -7.58 3.17
C VAL A 48 4.83 -6.83 2.40
N TYR A 49 4.49 -6.36 1.21
CA TYR A 49 5.37 -5.47 0.45
C TYR A 49 4.55 -4.39 -0.25
N VAL A 50 5.23 -3.28 -0.52
CA VAL A 50 4.66 -2.13 -1.22
C VAL A 50 5.48 -1.87 -2.46
N TYR A 51 4.83 -1.64 -3.59
CA TYR A 51 5.49 -1.17 -4.80
C TYR A 51 4.64 -0.10 -5.48
N GLN A 52 5.30 0.66 -6.36
CA GLN A 52 4.63 1.60 -7.23
C GLN A 52 4.54 1.00 -8.63
N ALA A 53 3.32 0.90 -9.15
CA ALA A 53 3.08 0.42 -10.51
C ALA A 53 3.45 1.49 -11.55
N GLU A 54 3.54 1.09 -12.82
CA GLU A 54 3.92 1.98 -13.94
C GLU A 54 2.95 3.16 -14.13
N ASN A 55 1.69 3.00 -13.72
CA ASN A 55 0.68 4.06 -13.70
C ASN A 55 0.82 5.03 -12.50
N GLY A 56 1.84 4.86 -11.66
CA GLY A 56 2.13 5.69 -10.50
C GLY A 56 1.36 5.32 -9.22
N LEU A 57 0.41 4.39 -9.30
CA LEU A 57 -0.41 3.97 -8.16
C LEU A 57 0.37 3.06 -7.20
N ILE A 58 0.04 3.17 -5.92
CA ILE A 58 0.66 2.37 -4.86
C ILE A 58 -0.13 1.08 -4.69
N HIS A 59 0.61 -0.03 -4.71
CA HIS A 59 0.10 -1.35 -4.44
C HIS A 59 0.64 -1.84 -3.10
N ILE A 60 -0.26 -2.27 -2.22
CA ILE A 60 0.09 -3.00 -0.99
C ILE A 60 -0.33 -4.45 -1.18
N CYS A 61 0.65 -5.34 -1.14
CA CYS A 61 0.45 -6.75 -1.42
C CYS A 61 0.70 -7.60 -0.18
N TRP A 62 0.01 -8.74 -0.12
CA TRP A 62 0.35 -9.82 0.79
C TRP A 62 0.68 -11.08 -0.02
N LYS A 63 1.89 -11.59 0.21
CA LYS A 63 2.41 -12.80 -0.43
C LYS A 63 2.57 -13.91 0.58
N ASN A 64 2.03 -15.07 0.24
CA ASN A 64 2.27 -16.30 0.98
C ASN A 64 3.72 -16.75 0.75
N ARG A 65 4.53 -16.78 1.81
CA ARG A 65 5.95 -17.14 1.72
C ARG A 65 6.19 -18.62 1.49
N THR A 66 5.23 -19.47 1.83
CA THR A 66 5.34 -20.92 1.63
C THR A 66 5.09 -21.28 0.17
N THR A 67 4.06 -20.70 -0.46
CA THR A 67 3.70 -21.01 -1.86
C THR A 67 4.35 -20.07 -2.87
N GLY A 68 4.75 -18.87 -2.43
CA GLY A 68 5.23 -17.81 -3.32
C GLY A 68 4.10 -17.04 -4.02
N ASN A 69 2.84 -17.34 -3.74
CA ASN A 69 1.70 -16.67 -4.39
C ASN A 69 1.38 -15.34 -3.72
N VAL A 70 1.12 -14.31 -4.54
CA VAL A 70 0.49 -13.06 -4.10
C VAL A 70 -0.99 -13.34 -3.99
N GLU A 71 -1.54 -13.27 -2.78
CA GLU A 71 -2.96 -13.57 -2.53
C GLU A 71 -3.79 -12.31 -2.38
N ASP A 72 -3.18 -11.20 -1.97
CA ASP A 72 -3.80 -9.87 -1.96
C ASP A 72 -2.91 -8.90 -2.73
N ASP A 73 -3.51 -8.12 -3.62
CA ASP A 73 -2.89 -7.00 -4.32
C ASP A 73 -3.86 -5.81 -4.32
N LEU A 74 -3.54 -4.79 -3.53
CA LEU A 74 -4.46 -3.69 -3.23
C LEU A 74 -3.91 -2.38 -3.75
N ILE A 75 -4.65 -1.78 -4.67
CA ILE A 75 -4.44 -0.40 -5.06
C ILE A 75 -4.91 0.51 -3.93
N VAL A 76 -4.03 1.37 -3.45
CA VAL A 76 -4.34 2.37 -2.43
C VAL A 76 -4.22 3.75 -3.04
N PHE A 77 -5.32 4.49 -3.04
CA PHE A 77 -5.33 5.87 -3.50
C PHE A 77 -4.70 6.81 -2.46
N PRO A 78 -4.12 7.92 -2.92
CA PRO A 78 -3.66 8.97 -2.01
C PRO A 78 -4.74 9.39 -1.03
N ASP A 79 -4.32 9.64 0.20
CA ASP A 79 -5.18 9.98 1.34
C ASP A 79 -6.24 8.94 1.72
N ASP A 80 -6.40 7.83 0.99
CA ASP A 80 -7.44 6.85 1.26
C ASP A 80 -6.99 5.76 2.25
N GLY A 81 -5.70 5.40 2.25
CA GLY A 81 -5.15 4.40 3.15
C GLY A 81 -4.55 4.98 4.43
N GLN A 82 -4.75 4.29 5.56
CA GLN A 82 -4.00 4.52 6.79
C GLN A 82 -3.48 3.18 7.33
N PHE A 83 -2.17 3.10 7.51
CA PHE A 83 -1.51 1.97 8.17
C PHE A 83 -1.18 2.35 9.61
N LYS A 84 -1.67 1.59 10.59
CA LYS A 84 -1.55 1.96 12.01
C LYS A 84 -1.21 0.76 12.87
N LYS A 85 -0.27 0.93 13.80
CA LYS A 85 -0.04 -0.01 14.90
C LYS A 85 -1.21 0.00 15.88
N ILE A 86 -1.73 -1.16 16.22
CA ILE A 86 -2.75 -1.32 17.26
C ILE A 86 -2.04 -1.47 18.60
N GLU A 87 -2.27 -0.51 19.49
CA GLU A 87 -1.79 -0.55 20.87
C GLU A 87 -2.65 -1.49 21.74
N ASN A 88 -2.13 -1.87 22.91
CA ASN A 88 -2.82 -2.71 23.90
C ASN A 88 -3.22 -4.11 23.39
N VAL A 89 -2.39 -4.70 22.52
CA VAL A 89 -2.53 -6.11 22.15
C VAL A 89 -1.79 -6.96 23.17
N ASN A 90 -2.51 -7.83 23.86
CA ASN A 90 -1.95 -8.66 24.95
C ASN A 90 -0.80 -9.55 24.48
N ASN A 91 -0.83 -10.03 23.24
CA ASN A 91 0.16 -10.97 22.73
C ASN A 91 0.48 -10.71 21.26
N GLY A 92 1.65 -10.10 21.01
CA GLY A 92 2.17 -9.84 19.67
C GLY A 92 2.02 -8.40 19.21
N ARG A 93 2.33 -8.16 17.93
CA ARG A 93 2.43 -6.83 17.33
C ARG A 93 1.50 -6.80 16.14
N VAL A 94 0.43 -6.02 16.24
CA VAL A 94 -0.65 -6.00 15.24
C VAL A 94 -0.74 -4.63 14.60
N PHE A 95 -0.93 -4.65 13.29
CA PHE A 95 -1.11 -3.47 12.45
C PHE A 95 -2.42 -3.58 11.69
N LEU A 96 -3.01 -2.43 11.41
CA LEU A 96 -4.27 -2.27 10.68
C LEU A 96 -4.01 -1.42 9.44
N LEU A 97 -4.36 -1.94 8.28
CA LEU A 97 -4.62 -1.14 7.08
C LEU A 97 -6.13 -0.85 7.04
N LYS A 98 -6.47 0.43 7.15
CA LYS A 98 -7.85 0.92 7.04
C LYS A 98 -7.95 1.84 5.82
N PHE A 99 -9.04 1.67 5.07
CA PHE A 99 -9.42 2.58 3.99
C PHE A 99 -10.41 3.63 4.53
N LYS A 100 -10.32 4.88 4.07
CA LYS A 100 -11.26 5.95 4.47
C LYS A 100 -12.53 5.89 3.63
N SER A 101 -12.40 5.50 2.37
CA SER A 101 -13.48 5.34 1.38
C SER A 101 -14.37 4.12 1.62
N SER A 102 -13.93 3.16 2.44
CA SER A 102 -14.69 1.93 2.72
C SER A 102 -14.60 1.48 4.17
N SER A 103 -15.49 0.59 4.58
CA SER A 103 -15.42 -0.07 5.89
C SER A 103 -14.39 -1.20 5.96
N ARG A 104 -13.67 -1.47 4.85
CA ARG A 104 -12.69 -2.56 4.76
C ARG A 104 -11.53 -2.32 5.74
N ARG A 105 -11.21 -3.37 6.50
CA ARG A 105 -10.11 -3.40 7.47
C ARG A 105 -9.30 -4.66 7.24
N LEU A 106 -7.99 -4.53 7.16
CA LEU A 106 -7.07 -5.65 7.05
C LEU A 106 -6.10 -5.60 8.23
N PHE A 107 -6.00 -6.71 8.93
CA PHE A 107 -5.17 -6.85 10.11
C PHE A 107 -3.96 -7.71 9.79
N PHE A 108 -2.80 -7.26 10.25
CA PHE A 108 -1.53 -7.94 10.05
C PHE A 108 -0.83 -8.12 11.38
N TRP A 109 -0.20 -9.27 11.61
CA TRP A 109 0.65 -9.50 12.78
C TRP A 109 2.09 -9.67 12.34
N MET A 110 3.01 -8.94 13.00
CA MET A 110 4.43 -8.97 12.62
C MET A 110 5.08 -10.31 12.92
N GLN A 111 5.80 -10.82 11.93
CA GLN A 111 6.57 -12.08 12.00
C GLN A 111 8.08 -11.83 12.03
N GLU A 112 8.52 -10.58 11.92
CA GLU A 112 9.93 -10.22 12.08
C GLU A 112 10.41 -10.52 13.51
N PRO A 113 11.65 -10.94 13.73
CA PRO A 113 12.11 -11.33 15.07
C PRO A 113 12.30 -10.12 16.00
N LYS A 114 12.58 -8.94 15.44
CA LYS A 114 12.84 -7.70 16.16
C LYS A 114 11.76 -6.66 15.90
N THR A 115 11.71 -5.65 16.77
CA THR A 115 10.68 -4.61 16.80
C THR A 115 11.20 -3.22 16.42
N ASP A 116 12.49 -3.09 16.17
CA ASP A 116 13.19 -1.82 15.95
C ASP A 116 12.72 -1.08 14.68
N LYS A 117 12.20 -1.82 13.70
CA LYS A 117 11.76 -1.25 12.41
C LYS A 117 10.24 -1.10 12.26
N ASP A 118 9.48 -1.51 13.27
CA ASP A 118 8.02 -1.50 13.24
C ASP A 118 7.45 -0.11 12.94
N GLU A 119 7.98 0.90 13.62
CA GLU A 119 7.58 2.30 13.45
C GLU A 119 8.06 2.85 12.11
N GLU A 120 9.26 2.49 11.66
CA GLU A 120 9.80 2.89 10.36
C GLU A 120 8.92 2.37 9.22
N TRP A 121 8.57 1.08 9.21
CA TRP A 121 7.69 0.50 8.20
C TRP A 121 6.31 1.16 8.21
N CYS A 122 5.76 1.40 9.40
CA CYS A 122 4.48 2.06 9.53
C CYS A 122 4.52 3.48 8.96
N ARG A 123 5.54 4.27 9.31
CA ARG A 123 5.73 5.63 8.79
C ARG A 123 5.88 5.60 7.27
N ARG A 124 6.76 4.76 6.75
CA ARG A 124 7.09 4.68 5.32
C ARG A 124 5.91 4.23 4.46
N ILE A 125 5.10 3.29 4.94
CA ILE A 125 3.85 2.92 4.23
C ILE A 125 2.92 4.14 4.12
N ASN A 126 2.69 4.87 5.21
CA ASN A 126 1.82 6.06 5.16
C ASN A 126 2.40 7.18 4.27
N GLU A 127 3.72 7.40 4.30
CA GLU A 127 4.39 8.34 3.39
C GLU A 127 4.18 7.96 1.93
N LEU A 128 4.29 6.68 1.59
CA LEU A 128 4.07 6.19 0.22
C LEU A 128 2.62 6.36 -0.21
N ILE A 129 1.66 6.04 0.66
CA ILE A 129 0.23 6.21 0.38
C ILE A 129 -0.07 7.68 0.07
N ASN A 130 0.39 8.62 0.91
CA ASN A 130 0.00 10.03 0.79
C ASN A 130 0.78 10.80 -0.29
N ASN A 131 2.01 10.38 -0.63
CA ASN A 131 2.88 11.07 -1.58
C ASN A 131 2.99 10.39 -2.96
N SER A 132 2.05 9.51 -3.32
CA SER A 132 2.03 8.96 -4.68
C SER A 132 1.90 10.10 -5.71
N PRO A 133 2.66 10.11 -6.81
CA PRO A 133 2.66 11.17 -7.83
C PRO A 133 1.29 11.37 -8.49
N SER A 134 0.40 10.38 -8.43
CA SER A 134 -1.00 10.54 -8.83
C SER A 134 -1.74 11.57 -7.95
N SER A 135 -1.28 11.80 -6.71
CA SER A 135 -1.77 12.83 -5.77
C SER A 135 -1.26 14.23 -6.13
N ASN A 136 0.02 14.35 -6.47
CA ASN A 136 0.65 15.67 -6.73
C ASN A 136 0.02 16.40 -7.92
N ASN A 137 -0.55 15.68 -8.90
CA ASN A 137 -1.22 16.30 -10.04
C ASN A 137 -2.66 16.80 -9.74
N LEU A 138 -3.24 16.45 -8.59
CA LEU A 138 -4.61 16.84 -8.21
C LEU A 138 -4.66 17.98 -7.16
N GLY A 139 -3.52 18.35 -6.55
CA GLY A 139 -3.45 19.36 -5.48
C GLY A 139 -2.89 20.75 -5.86
N GLU A 140 -2.21 20.91 -6.99
CA GLU A 140 -1.51 22.15 -7.35
C GLU A 140 -2.33 23.13 -8.21
N ARG A 141 -3.58 23.42 -7.82
CA ARG A 141 -4.37 24.52 -8.42
C ARG A 141 -5.05 25.47 -7.46
N SER A 142 -4.81 25.39 -6.14
CA SER A 142 -5.38 26.35 -5.19
C SER A 142 -4.54 26.50 -3.94
N ARG A 143 -3.38 27.18 -4.07
CA ARG A 143 -2.69 27.89 -2.97
C ARG A 143 -1.58 28.84 -3.45
N ARG A 144 -1.71 29.41 -4.66
CA ARG A 144 -0.86 30.51 -5.13
C ARG A 144 -1.68 31.79 -5.12
N GLY A 145 -1.55 32.55 -4.03
CA GLY A 145 -2.13 33.87 -3.84
C GLY A 145 -2.19 34.17 -2.34
N GLY A 146 -1.51 35.16 -1.80
CA GLY A 146 -0.57 36.13 -2.33
C GLY A 146 -0.13 36.96 -1.12
N ASN A 147 1.16 37.30 -1.01
CA ASN A 147 1.59 38.26 -0.01
C ASN A 147 2.87 38.98 -0.47
N GLY A 148 2.84 40.32 -0.38
CA GLY A 148 4.03 41.15 -0.26
C GLY A 148 4.48 41.94 -1.48
N SER A 149 3.94 43.16 -1.58
CA SER A 149 4.69 44.41 -1.78
C SER A 149 5.58 44.58 -3.03
N ASP A 150 5.14 45.43 -3.96
CA ASP A 150 6.05 46.29 -4.72
C ASP A 150 5.44 47.70 -4.86
N ASN A 151 6.14 48.67 -4.29
CA ASN A 151 5.91 50.10 -4.46
C ASN A 151 6.56 50.50 -5.78
N GLY A 152 5.78 51.04 -6.71
CA GLY A 152 6.31 51.55 -7.97
C GLY A 152 5.25 52.29 -8.76
N ASP A 153 4.90 53.49 -8.31
CA ASP A 153 4.40 54.54 -9.19
C ASP A 153 5.32 54.65 -10.41
N LEU A 154 4.83 54.41 -11.63
CA LEU A 154 5.14 55.23 -12.80
C LEU A 154 4.11 55.03 -13.92
N GLN A 155 3.68 56.19 -14.39
CA GLN A 155 2.71 56.48 -15.45
C GLN A 155 3.16 56.02 -16.84
N TYR A 156 2.19 55.74 -17.73
CA TYR A 156 1.98 56.27 -19.10
C TYR A 156 0.86 55.41 -19.77
N ILE A 157 -0.31 55.97 -20.07
CA ILE A 157 -0.74 56.45 -21.42
C ILE A 157 -0.60 55.32 -22.47
N MET A 158 -1.67 54.74 -23.03
CA MET A 158 -2.75 55.36 -23.82
C MET A 158 -4.00 54.45 -23.80
#